data_AF-A0A2W4TL49-F1
#
_entry.id   AF-A0A2W4TL49-F1
#
_cell.length_a   1.000
_cell.length_b   1.000
_cell.length_c   1.000
_cell.angle_alpha   90.00
_cell.angle_beta   90.00
_cell.angle_gamma   90.00
#
_symmetry.space_group_name_H-M   'P 1'
#
loop_
_entity.id
_entity.type
_entity.pdbx_description
1 polymer ?
#
loop_
_entity_poly.entity_id
_entity_poly.type
_entity_poly.pdbx_seq_one_letter_code
_entity_poly.pdbx_strand_id
1 'polypeptide(L)'
;MGIPPLESGLDGRGVAIAFIDYGFDILHPCFRTANGRTRFKCIVDQNTGRELDESVINQLIEECEQAGSRSVADTQYDPHANYFGRSGVEAGAHGTSIASIAAGSPVAGFRGVAPAADLIGIQLALPDHHWKEEDELGRPTWRSWQPASEPVWRGWRSYDEASAIVDALDHVYDIACRHRAKALVVNLSIGAYAGAHDGRSTVERKITELARRGANGSGLPCTVVVSAGNAGLEEGHYCGYAEPGRPFSFEWRMSREDTTQNKL
;
A
#
# COMPACT_ATOMS: atom_id res chain seq x y z
N MET A 1 -4.78 -22.11 -0.39
CA MET A 1 -3.97 -21.56 0.72
C MET A 1 -3.03 -22.66 1.20
N GLY A 2 -1.72 -22.37 1.35
CA GLY A 2 -0.74 -23.37 1.75
C GLY A 2 -0.97 -23.85 3.18
N ILE A 3 -0.81 -25.15 3.42
CA ILE A 3 -0.96 -25.78 4.73
C ILE A 3 0.39 -25.68 5.45
N PRO A 4 0.47 -25.06 6.65
CA PRO A 4 1.70 -25.06 7.44
C PRO A 4 2.03 -26.45 8.01
N PRO A 5 3.32 -26.74 8.30
CA PRO A 5 4.49 -25.92 8.02
C PRO A 5 4.96 -26.04 6.57
N LEU A 6 5.52 -24.95 6.02
CA LEU A 6 6.32 -25.03 4.79
C LEU A 6 7.48 -26.00 5.04
N GLU A 7 7.81 -26.85 4.06
CA GLU A 7 9.01 -27.68 4.10
C GLU A 7 10.22 -26.80 4.45
N SER A 8 10.99 -27.24 5.46
CA SER A 8 12.15 -26.51 5.93
C SER A 8 13.13 -26.25 4.77
N GLY A 9 13.41 -24.97 4.49
CA GLY A 9 14.35 -24.55 3.45
C GLY A 9 13.85 -23.42 2.55
N LEU A 10 12.55 -23.16 2.51
CA LEU A 10 11.98 -22.05 1.73
C LEU A 10 11.79 -20.81 2.62
N ASP A 11 12.61 -19.77 2.41
CA ASP A 11 12.62 -18.51 3.16
C ASP A 11 12.33 -17.26 2.31
N GLY A 12 12.05 -17.45 1.01
CA GLY A 12 11.78 -16.37 0.04
C GLY A 12 13.02 -15.86 -0.71
N ARG A 13 14.20 -16.45 -0.49
CA ARG A 13 15.44 -15.97 -1.10
C ARG A 13 15.40 -15.94 -2.64
N GLY A 14 15.76 -14.78 -3.20
CA GLY A 14 15.76 -14.54 -4.64
C GLY A 14 14.38 -14.19 -5.22
N VAL A 15 13.34 -14.14 -4.39
CA VAL A 15 12.02 -13.60 -4.74
C VAL A 15 11.95 -12.16 -4.26
N ALA A 16 11.42 -11.27 -5.10
CA ALA A 16 11.06 -9.92 -4.69
C ALA A 16 9.58 -9.90 -4.28
N ILE A 17 9.28 -9.29 -3.13
CA ILE A 17 7.92 -8.98 -2.73
C ILE A 17 7.73 -7.46 -2.79
N ALA A 18 6.84 -7.04 -3.68
CA ALA A 18 6.46 -5.65 -3.82
C ALA A 18 5.19 -5.34 -3.04
N PHE A 19 5.20 -4.25 -2.28
CA PHE A 19 4.05 -3.75 -1.55
C PHE A 19 3.65 -2.41 -2.13
N ILE A 20 2.38 -2.29 -2.51
CA ILE A 20 1.79 -1.04 -2.98
C ILE A 20 0.79 -0.60 -1.92
N ASP A 21 1.16 0.41 -1.13
CA ASP A 21 0.51 0.74 0.15
C ASP A 21 0.68 2.22 0.50
N TYR A 22 0.33 2.61 1.73
CA TYR A 22 0.36 3.99 2.24
C TYR A 22 1.74 4.47 2.68
N GLY A 23 2.70 3.57 2.91
CA GLY A 23 4.08 3.91 3.30
C GLY A 23 4.74 2.83 4.16
N PHE A 24 6.07 2.93 4.34
CA PHE A 24 6.90 1.90 4.96
C PHE A 24 7.98 2.50 5.84
N ASP A 25 8.05 2.14 7.12
CA ASP A 25 9.12 2.60 8.01
C ASP A 25 10.46 1.97 7.61
N ILE A 26 11.23 2.69 6.80
CA ILE A 26 12.52 2.24 6.24
C ILE A 26 13.60 2.03 7.31
N LEU A 27 13.42 2.58 8.52
CA LEU A 27 14.36 2.40 9.63
C LEU A 27 14.06 1.17 10.48
N HIS A 28 12.86 0.57 10.32
CA HIS A 28 12.40 -0.50 11.16
C HIS A 28 13.30 -1.75 11.06
N PRO A 29 13.76 -2.32 12.20
CA PRO A 29 14.74 -3.41 12.20
C PRO A 29 14.24 -4.68 11.50
N CYS A 30 12.92 -4.90 11.42
CA CYS A 30 12.38 -6.07 10.72
C CYS A 30 12.61 -6.02 9.19
N PHE A 31 12.99 -4.89 8.61
CA PHE A 31 13.33 -4.79 7.19
C PHE A 31 14.84 -4.81 6.92
N ARG A 32 15.63 -5.21 7.92
CA ARG A 32 17.09 -5.31 7.79
C ARG A 32 17.54 -6.75 7.57
N THR A 33 18.66 -6.90 6.90
CA THR A 33 19.43 -8.13 6.81
C THR A 33 20.23 -8.34 8.10
N ALA A 34 20.86 -9.52 8.25
CA ALA A 34 21.67 -9.85 9.42
C ALA A 34 22.89 -8.93 9.66
N ASN A 35 23.37 -8.24 8.61
CA ASN A 35 24.47 -7.27 8.74
C ASN A 35 23.99 -5.83 8.98
N GLY A 36 22.69 -5.63 9.23
CA GLY A 36 22.10 -4.32 9.51
C GLY A 36 21.67 -3.52 8.27
N ARG A 37 22.01 -3.97 7.05
CA ARG A 37 21.61 -3.32 5.80
C ARG A 37 20.13 -3.51 5.50
N THR A 38 19.49 -2.55 4.83
CA THR A 38 18.09 -2.68 4.36
C THR A 38 17.90 -3.86 3.40
N ARG A 39 16.69 -4.42 3.40
CA ARG A 39 16.19 -5.37 2.39
C ARG A 39 15.33 -4.70 1.31
N PHE A 40 14.96 -3.43 1.49
CA PHE A 40 14.32 -2.67 0.43
C PHE A 40 15.33 -2.40 -0.69
N LYS A 41 15.01 -2.91 -1.88
CA LYS A 41 15.73 -2.58 -3.11
C LYS A 41 15.41 -1.20 -3.61
N CYS A 42 14.14 -0.80 -3.42
CA CYS A 42 13.65 0.51 -3.76
C CYS A 42 12.37 0.83 -2.96
N ILE A 43 12.26 2.08 -2.52
CA ILE A 43 11.00 2.71 -2.11
C ILE A 43 10.70 3.85 -3.07
N VAL A 44 9.53 3.84 -3.70
CA VAL A 44 9.04 4.95 -4.52
C VAL A 44 7.94 5.67 -3.76
N ASP A 45 8.15 6.95 -3.47
CA ASP A 45 7.11 7.84 -2.95
C ASP A 45 6.48 8.59 -4.13
N GLN A 46 5.31 8.14 -4.56
CA GLN A 46 4.60 8.79 -5.65
C GLN A 46 4.08 10.18 -5.26
N ASN A 47 3.93 10.51 -3.96
CA ASN A 47 3.49 11.84 -3.54
C ASN A 47 4.51 12.92 -3.93
N THR A 48 5.79 12.58 -3.84
CA THR A 48 6.91 13.51 -4.11
C THR A 48 7.64 13.17 -5.41
N GLY A 49 7.34 12.02 -6.02
CA GLY A 49 8.08 11.48 -7.17
C GLY A 49 9.46 10.96 -6.80
N ARG A 50 9.77 10.82 -5.51
CA ARG A 50 11.09 10.42 -5.04
C ARG A 50 11.27 8.91 -5.09
N GLU A 51 12.45 8.48 -5.57
CA GLU A 51 12.90 7.10 -5.50
C GLU A 51 14.08 7.00 -4.51
N LEU A 52 13.96 6.11 -3.54
CA LEU A 52 14.99 5.80 -2.54
C LEU A 52 15.51 4.39 -2.83
N ASP A 53 16.69 4.29 -3.41
CA ASP A 53 17.34 3.00 -3.65
C ASP A 53 18.00 2.43 -2.39
N GLU A 54 18.51 1.20 -2.49
CA GLU A 54 19.21 0.51 -1.40
C GLU A 54 20.35 1.36 -0.81
N SER A 55 21.11 2.10 -1.63
CA SER A 55 22.25 2.90 -1.16
C SER A 55 21.79 4.09 -0.32
N VAL A 56 20.77 4.81 -0.78
CA VAL A 56 20.19 5.95 -0.07
C VAL A 56 19.56 5.49 1.25
N ILE A 57 18.79 4.40 1.24
CA ILE A 57 18.15 3.90 2.46
C ILE A 57 19.21 3.49 3.50
N ASN A 58 20.28 2.80 3.09
CA ASN A 58 21.36 2.44 4.02
C ASN A 58 22.08 3.66 4.58
N GLN A 59 22.34 4.69 3.76
CA GLN A 59 22.90 5.94 4.23
C GLN A 59 22.00 6.60 5.29
N LEU A 60 20.68 6.64 5.06
CA LEU A 60 19.73 7.18 6.04
C LEU A 60 19.71 6.38 7.34
N ILE A 61 19.82 5.04 7.26
CA ILE A 61 19.96 4.19 8.44
C ILE A 61 21.21 4.58 9.24
N GLU A 62 22.37 4.65 8.59
CA GLU A 62 23.65 4.98 9.22
C GLU A 62 23.63 6.38 9.85
N GLU A 63 23.10 7.38 9.13
CA GLU A 63 22.99 8.77 9.63
C GLU A 63 22.06 8.86 10.84
N CYS A 64 20.92 8.17 10.81
CA CYS A 64 19.98 8.16 11.94
C CYS A 64 20.56 7.46 13.17
N GLU A 65 21.33 6.37 12.97
CA GLU A 65 22.03 5.67 14.05
C GLU A 65 23.12 6.53 14.67
N GLN A 66 23.93 7.20 13.85
CA GLN A 66 24.97 8.13 14.33
C GLN A 66 24.38 9.32 15.08
N ALA A 67 23.25 9.86 14.60
CA ALA A 67 22.57 10.97 15.24
C ALA A 67 21.75 10.57 16.47
N GLY A 68 21.45 9.27 16.66
CA GLY A 68 20.51 8.78 17.66
C GLY A 68 19.08 9.30 17.47
N SER A 69 18.72 9.65 16.23
CA SER A 69 17.45 10.31 15.88
C SER A 69 17.02 9.93 14.46
N ARG A 70 15.72 9.68 14.27
CA ARG A 70 15.11 9.43 12.94
C ARG A 70 14.90 10.68 12.09
N SER A 71 15.19 11.87 12.63
CA SER A 71 14.87 13.16 12.00
C SER A 71 15.46 13.31 10.60
N VAL A 72 16.65 12.72 10.34
CA VAL A 72 17.26 12.79 9.02
C VAL A 72 16.42 12.04 7.99
N ALA A 73 16.00 10.81 8.27
CA ALA A 73 15.13 10.04 7.40
C ALA A 73 13.74 10.70 7.23
N ASP A 74 13.15 11.21 8.32
CA ASP A 74 11.81 11.81 8.30
C ASP A 74 11.72 13.09 7.45
N THR A 75 12.83 13.81 7.27
CA THR A 75 12.87 14.95 6.34
C THR A 75 12.88 14.53 4.87
N GLN A 76 13.33 13.30 4.61
CA GLN A 76 13.50 12.79 3.26
C GLN A 76 12.29 11.96 2.80
N TYR A 77 11.62 11.31 3.75
CA TYR A 77 10.54 10.38 3.48
C TYR A 77 9.65 10.21 4.71
N ASP A 78 8.34 10.44 4.54
CA ASP A 78 7.34 10.25 5.59
C ASP A 78 6.47 9.00 5.31
N PRO A 79 6.68 7.89 6.03
CA PRO A 79 5.89 6.67 5.85
C PRO A 79 4.43 6.83 6.27
N HIS A 80 4.05 7.93 6.92
CA HIS A 80 2.69 8.19 7.39
C HIS A 80 1.93 9.21 6.52
N ALA A 81 2.51 9.69 5.40
CA ALA A 81 1.91 10.78 4.62
C ALA A 81 0.49 10.49 4.11
N ASN A 82 0.12 9.22 4.05
CA ASN A 82 -1.17 8.75 3.53
C ASN A 82 -2.07 8.03 4.56
N TYR A 83 -1.64 7.88 5.83
CA TYR A 83 -2.40 7.12 6.84
C TYR A 83 -2.85 7.98 8.01
N PHE A 84 -3.98 7.61 8.62
CA PHE A 84 -4.59 8.36 9.72
C PHE A 84 -3.69 8.37 10.97
N GLY A 85 -3.21 9.56 11.35
CA GLY A 85 -2.63 9.85 12.65
C GLY A 85 -1.11 9.63 12.78
N ARG A 86 -0.37 10.71 13.04
CA ARG A 86 1.06 10.68 13.42
C ARG A 86 1.31 10.42 14.93
N SER A 87 0.26 10.20 15.75
CA SER A 87 0.39 10.13 17.21
C SER A 87 -0.36 8.95 17.84
N GLY A 88 0.38 8.01 18.46
CA GLY A 88 -0.17 6.91 19.27
C GLY A 88 0.71 5.64 19.25
N VAL A 89 0.41 4.63 20.08
CA VAL A 89 0.98 3.27 19.94
C VAL A 89 0.50 2.59 18.63
N GLU A 90 -0.51 3.20 18.01
CA GLU A 90 -1.03 2.98 16.66
C GLU A 90 -0.21 3.69 15.55
N ALA A 91 0.92 4.34 15.89
CA ALA A 91 1.80 5.08 14.98
C ALA A 91 2.68 4.18 14.09
N GLY A 92 2.11 3.11 13.54
CA GLY A 92 2.71 2.32 12.47
C GLY A 92 2.22 2.80 11.11
N ALA A 93 3.06 2.76 10.09
CA ALA A 93 2.56 2.87 8.72
C ALA A 93 1.87 1.54 8.33
N HIS A 94 0.70 1.61 7.71
CA HIS A 94 -0.06 0.42 7.29
C HIS A 94 0.82 -0.56 6.48
N GLY A 95 1.58 -0.04 5.51
CA GLY A 95 2.50 -0.84 4.70
C GLY A 95 3.62 -1.49 5.51
N THR A 96 4.12 -0.87 6.59
CA THR A 96 5.06 -1.52 7.54
C THR A 96 4.44 -2.78 8.13
N SER A 97 3.22 -2.68 8.64
CA SER A 97 2.53 -3.82 9.26
C SER A 97 2.34 -4.96 8.25
N ILE A 98 1.84 -4.65 7.07
CA ILE A 98 1.61 -5.64 5.99
C ILE A 98 2.92 -6.28 5.55
N ALA A 99 3.96 -5.49 5.28
CA ALA A 99 5.25 -6.00 4.85
C ALA A 99 5.93 -6.86 5.93
N SER A 100 5.73 -6.53 7.21
CA SER A 100 6.28 -7.30 8.33
C SER A 100 5.67 -8.71 8.41
N ILE A 101 4.36 -8.85 8.17
CA ILE A 101 3.66 -10.14 8.16
C ILE A 101 4.17 -11.02 7.01
N ALA A 102 4.27 -10.44 5.82
CA ALA A 102 4.68 -11.17 4.63
C ALA A 102 6.17 -11.57 4.69
N ALA A 103 7.05 -10.66 5.12
CA ALA A 103 8.48 -10.80 4.87
C ALA A 103 9.38 -10.29 5.99
N GLY A 104 8.88 -9.92 7.16
CA GLY A 104 9.69 -9.38 8.27
C GLY A 104 10.81 -10.32 8.72
N SER A 105 12.00 -9.75 8.95
CA SER A 105 13.14 -10.44 9.56
C SER A 105 12.82 -10.81 11.01
N PRO A 106 13.47 -11.85 11.56
CA PRO A 106 13.29 -12.20 12.97
C PRO A 106 13.64 -11.04 13.91
N VAL A 107 12.65 -10.47 14.58
CA VAL A 107 12.81 -9.38 15.56
C VAL A 107 11.86 -9.64 16.73
N ALA A 108 12.38 -9.59 17.96
CA ALA A 108 11.59 -9.75 19.19
C ALA A 108 10.68 -10.99 19.22
N GLY A 109 11.12 -12.11 18.60
CA GLY A 109 10.35 -13.36 18.55
C GLY A 109 9.31 -13.45 17.43
N PHE A 110 9.12 -12.39 16.64
CA PHE A 110 8.26 -12.38 15.45
C PHE A 110 9.08 -12.54 14.18
N ARG A 111 8.49 -13.18 13.16
CA ARG A 111 9.06 -13.28 11.80
C ARG A 111 7.94 -13.33 10.77
N GLY A 112 8.19 -12.79 9.59
CA GLY A 112 7.30 -12.95 8.44
C GLY A 112 7.41 -14.33 7.80
N VAL A 113 6.57 -14.57 6.78
CA VAL A 113 6.55 -15.83 6.03
C VAL A 113 7.80 -16.02 5.17
N ALA A 114 8.26 -14.95 4.50
CA ALA A 114 9.38 -14.95 3.57
C ALA A 114 10.51 -13.99 4.03
N PRO A 115 11.20 -14.29 5.16
CA PRO A 115 12.16 -13.38 5.79
C PRO A 115 13.44 -13.12 4.97
N ALA A 116 13.71 -13.89 3.92
CA ALA A 116 14.86 -13.72 3.03
C ALA A 116 14.48 -13.11 1.66
N ALA A 117 13.22 -12.72 1.46
CA ALA A 117 12.80 -12.01 0.26
C ALA A 117 13.39 -10.60 0.21
N ASP A 118 13.66 -10.14 -1.01
CA ASP A 118 13.95 -8.74 -1.32
C ASP A 118 12.64 -7.95 -1.30
N LEU A 119 12.68 -6.70 -0.83
CA LEU A 119 11.49 -5.87 -0.65
C LEU A 119 11.47 -4.74 -1.69
N ILE A 120 10.30 -4.43 -2.23
CA ILE A 120 10.04 -3.24 -3.04
C ILE A 120 8.82 -2.56 -2.44
N GLY A 121 8.86 -1.24 -2.25
CA GLY A 121 7.71 -0.50 -1.73
C GLY A 121 7.31 0.63 -2.67
N ILE A 122 6.02 0.76 -2.93
CA ILE A 122 5.43 1.96 -3.53
C ILE A 122 4.51 2.58 -2.49
N GLN A 123 4.86 3.77 -2.03
CA GLN A 123 3.93 4.63 -1.31
C GLN A 123 3.07 5.34 -2.35
N LEU A 124 1.81 4.93 -2.44
CA LEU A 124 0.91 5.43 -3.46
C LEU A 124 0.63 6.91 -3.30
N ALA A 125 0.62 7.63 -4.41
CA ALA A 125 0.03 8.95 -4.47
C ALA A 125 -1.47 8.74 -4.45
N LEU A 126 -2.11 9.42 -3.53
CA LEU A 126 -3.55 9.50 -3.50
C LEU A 126 -3.89 10.88 -4.07
N PRO A 127 -4.51 10.96 -5.26
CA PRO A 127 -4.90 12.24 -5.80
C PRO A 127 -5.83 12.93 -4.79
N ASP A 128 -5.59 14.23 -4.58
CA ASP A 128 -6.49 15.09 -3.82
C ASP A 128 -7.86 15.06 -4.53
N HIS A 129 -8.79 14.26 -4.02
CA HIS A 129 -10.19 14.53 -4.32
C HIS A 129 -10.56 15.81 -3.56
N HIS A 130 -11.11 16.81 -4.26
CA HIS A 130 -11.31 18.19 -3.79
C HIS A 130 -12.34 18.35 -2.64
N TRP A 131 -12.20 17.60 -1.55
CA TRP A 131 -13.15 17.58 -0.44
C TRP A 131 -12.50 18.19 0.80
N LYS A 132 -13.00 19.34 1.26
CA LYS A 132 -12.58 19.93 2.53
C LYS A 132 -13.56 19.47 3.61
N GLU A 133 -13.09 18.84 4.69
CA GLU A 133 -13.88 18.77 5.92
C GLU A 133 -13.74 20.11 6.64
N GLU A 134 -14.87 20.77 6.91
CA GLU A 134 -14.97 21.94 7.78
C GLU A 134 -15.95 21.60 8.93
N ASP A 135 -15.65 22.02 10.16
CA ASP A 135 -16.55 21.90 11.30
C ASP A 135 -17.79 22.79 11.11
N GLU A 136 -18.75 22.73 12.04
CA GLU A 136 -19.99 23.52 12.02
C GLU A 136 -19.77 25.05 11.95
N LEU A 137 -18.52 25.51 12.12
CA LEU A 137 -18.09 26.91 12.10
C LEU A 137 -17.20 27.24 10.87
N GLY A 138 -17.08 26.33 9.89
CA GLY A 138 -16.29 26.53 8.68
C GLY A 138 -14.77 26.33 8.87
N ARG A 139 -14.33 25.66 9.94
CA ARG A 139 -12.90 25.48 10.25
C ARG A 139 -12.46 24.06 9.88
N PRO A 140 -11.30 23.86 9.24
CA PRO A 140 -10.81 22.52 8.90
C PRO A 140 -10.70 21.62 10.13
N THR A 141 -11.26 20.41 10.08
CA THR A 141 -11.34 19.51 11.24
C THR A 141 -10.00 18.92 11.66
N TRP A 142 -8.99 18.76 10.78
CA TRP A 142 -7.71 18.12 11.17
C TRP A 142 -6.47 18.56 10.37
N ARG A 143 -5.30 18.21 10.93
CA ARG A 143 -3.95 18.73 10.65
C ARG A 143 -2.95 17.67 10.07
N SER A 144 -2.61 17.59 8.75
CA SER A 144 -1.23 17.25 8.23
C SER A 144 -0.76 18.01 6.94
N TRP A 145 0.52 17.96 6.49
CA TRP A 145 1.75 18.70 6.88
C TRP A 145 2.58 19.09 5.62
N GLN A 146 3.23 20.26 5.61
CA GLN A 146 4.50 20.57 4.91
C GLN A 146 5.43 21.33 5.90
N PRO A 147 6.75 21.39 5.69
CA PRO A 147 7.72 21.95 6.66
C PRO A 147 7.64 23.46 6.93
N ALA A 148 6.69 24.21 6.36
CA ALA A 148 6.64 25.68 6.49
C ALA A 148 5.24 26.29 6.67
N SER A 149 4.16 25.52 6.54
CA SER A 149 2.81 26.08 6.69
C SER A 149 1.81 25.04 7.18
N GLU A 150 0.83 25.55 7.94
CA GLU A 150 -0.11 24.75 8.69
C GLU A 150 -0.92 23.77 7.84
N PRO A 151 -1.24 22.62 8.42
CA PRO A 151 -1.81 21.51 7.70
C PRO A 151 -3.31 21.66 7.33
N VAL A 152 -3.68 21.17 6.14
CA VAL A 152 -5.08 21.11 5.65
C VAL A 152 -5.39 19.68 5.20
N TRP A 153 -6.25 18.98 5.94
CA TRP A 153 -6.83 17.71 5.51
C TRP A 153 -7.85 17.94 4.36
N ARG A 154 -7.78 17.13 3.29
CA ARG A 154 -8.61 17.28 2.07
C ARG A 154 -9.29 15.97 1.65
N GLY A 155 -10.07 15.35 2.53
CA GLY A 155 -11.07 14.36 2.13
C GLY A 155 -10.66 12.90 2.25
N TRP A 156 -11.66 12.03 2.05
CA TRP A 156 -11.48 10.60 1.85
C TRP A 156 -10.81 10.35 0.50
N ARG A 157 -9.65 9.70 0.54
CA ARG A 157 -8.82 9.42 -0.64
C ARG A 157 -9.32 8.14 -1.31
N SER A 158 -10.04 8.27 -2.43
CA SER A 158 -10.57 7.11 -3.18
C SER A 158 -9.60 6.61 -4.25
N TYR A 159 -9.55 5.30 -4.42
CA TYR A 159 -8.72 4.56 -5.38
C TYR A 159 -9.39 4.34 -6.74
N ASP A 160 -10.55 4.94 -6.95
CA ASP A 160 -11.38 4.66 -8.11
C ASP A 160 -10.61 4.99 -9.40
N GLU A 161 -10.32 3.95 -10.18
CA GLU A 161 -9.62 4.02 -11.47
C GLU A 161 -8.24 4.72 -11.43
N ALA A 162 -7.54 4.67 -10.29
CA ALA A 162 -6.31 5.43 -10.07
C ALA A 162 -5.17 5.00 -11.01
N SER A 163 -4.76 5.90 -11.91
CA SER A 163 -3.53 5.77 -12.71
C SER A 163 -2.31 5.50 -11.84
N ALA A 164 -2.28 6.03 -10.61
CA ALA A 164 -1.24 5.78 -9.62
C ALA A 164 -1.02 4.28 -9.33
N ILE A 165 -2.09 3.48 -9.24
CA ILE A 165 -1.97 2.02 -9.05
C ILE A 165 -1.42 1.34 -10.30
N VAL A 166 -1.90 1.76 -11.48
CA VAL A 166 -1.44 1.22 -12.76
C VAL A 166 0.06 1.48 -12.95
N ASP A 167 0.49 2.71 -12.69
CA ASP A 167 1.89 3.13 -12.75
C ASP A 167 2.73 2.39 -11.70
N ALA A 168 2.20 2.21 -10.49
CA ALA A 168 2.87 1.45 -9.44
C ALA A 168 3.09 -0.02 -9.84
N LEU A 169 2.10 -0.65 -10.49
CA LEU A 169 2.19 -2.03 -10.96
C LEU A 169 3.27 -2.21 -12.04
N ASP A 170 3.36 -1.29 -13.00
CA ASP A 170 4.44 -1.32 -13.98
C ASP A 170 5.81 -1.04 -13.31
N HIS A 171 5.87 -0.08 -12.39
CA HIS A 171 7.12 0.29 -11.72
C HIS A 171 7.71 -0.85 -10.87
N VAL A 172 6.88 -1.55 -10.07
CA VAL A 172 7.39 -2.68 -9.25
C VAL A 172 7.92 -3.83 -10.12
N TYR A 173 7.32 -4.06 -11.29
CA TYR A 173 7.79 -5.06 -12.24
C TYR A 173 9.16 -4.68 -12.80
N ASP A 174 9.32 -3.42 -13.20
CA ASP A 174 10.58 -2.89 -13.73
C ASP A 174 11.69 -2.91 -12.68
N ILE A 175 11.40 -2.50 -11.44
CA ILE A 175 12.33 -2.60 -10.30
C ILE A 175 12.76 -4.07 -10.12
N ALA A 176 11.82 -5.01 -10.05
CA ALA A 176 12.14 -6.42 -9.86
C ALA A 176 13.02 -6.98 -10.99
N CYS A 177 12.79 -6.56 -12.23
CA CYS A 177 13.63 -6.92 -13.37
C CYS A 177 15.03 -6.30 -13.28
N ARG A 178 15.14 -4.99 -12.96
CA ARG A 178 16.42 -4.28 -12.75
C ARG A 178 17.28 -4.96 -11.68
N HIS A 179 16.65 -5.44 -10.61
CA HIS A 179 17.31 -6.15 -9.52
C HIS A 179 17.50 -7.66 -9.76
N ARG A 180 17.12 -8.17 -10.94
CA ARG A 180 17.29 -9.57 -11.35
C ARG A 180 16.63 -10.55 -10.36
N ALA A 181 15.45 -10.19 -9.85
CA ALA A 181 14.64 -11.10 -9.07
C ALA A 181 14.32 -12.36 -9.89
N LYS A 182 14.20 -13.51 -9.22
CA LYS A 182 13.80 -14.78 -9.89
C LYS A 182 12.30 -14.87 -10.08
N ALA A 183 11.54 -14.21 -9.22
CA ALA A 183 10.09 -14.07 -9.28
C ALA A 183 9.66 -12.80 -8.52
N LEU A 184 8.48 -12.29 -8.84
CA LEU A 184 7.83 -11.17 -8.20
C LEU A 184 6.50 -11.59 -7.58
N VAL A 185 6.28 -11.21 -6.33
CA VAL A 185 4.95 -11.23 -5.70
C VAL A 185 4.56 -9.80 -5.42
N VAL A 186 3.42 -9.34 -5.94
CA VAL A 186 2.87 -8.01 -5.65
C VAL A 186 1.74 -8.16 -4.65
N ASN A 187 1.80 -7.42 -3.55
CA ASN A 187 0.75 -7.33 -2.54
C ASN A 187 0.02 -5.99 -2.66
N LEU A 188 -1.29 -6.06 -2.94
CA LEU A 188 -2.23 -4.94 -2.92
C LEU A 188 -3.14 -5.09 -1.69
N SER A 189 -2.75 -4.50 -0.57
CA SER A 189 -3.58 -4.43 0.65
C SER A 189 -4.41 -3.15 0.67
N ILE A 190 -4.96 -2.79 -0.49
CA ILE A 190 -5.72 -1.58 -0.77
C ILE A 190 -6.88 -1.95 -1.70
N GLY A 191 -7.96 -1.19 -1.65
CA GLY A 191 -9.14 -1.45 -2.48
C GLY A 191 -10.07 -0.25 -2.56
N ALA A 192 -10.95 -0.28 -3.57
CA ALA A 192 -11.96 0.74 -3.80
C ALA A 192 -13.35 0.09 -3.85
N TYR A 193 -14.39 0.88 -3.54
CA TYR A 193 -15.78 0.43 -3.65
C TYR A 193 -16.33 0.68 -5.04
N ALA A 194 -15.90 1.78 -5.70
CA ALA A 194 -16.47 2.15 -6.98
C ALA A 194 -15.88 1.32 -8.11
N GLY A 195 -16.74 1.01 -9.07
CA GLY A 195 -16.41 0.16 -10.22
C GLY A 195 -17.48 -0.89 -10.44
N ALA A 196 -17.40 -1.54 -11.60
CA ALA A 196 -18.37 -2.56 -11.99
C ALA A 196 -18.12 -3.93 -11.37
N HIS A 197 -16.95 -4.14 -10.73
CA HIS A 197 -16.52 -5.41 -10.12
C HIS A 197 -16.59 -6.61 -11.07
N ASP A 198 -16.26 -6.39 -12.34
CA ASP A 198 -16.43 -7.37 -13.41
C ASP A 198 -15.16 -7.61 -14.23
N GLY A 199 -14.01 -7.14 -13.73
CA GLY A 199 -12.71 -7.34 -14.36
C GLY A 199 -12.39 -6.38 -15.52
N ARG A 200 -13.26 -5.40 -15.81
CA ARG A 200 -13.11 -4.52 -16.98
C ARG A 200 -12.45 -3.18 -16.68
N SER A 201 -12.28 -2.79 -15.42
CA SER A 201 -11.59 -1.54 -15.07
C SER A 201 -10.12 -1.58 -15.49
N THR A 202 -9.50 -0.40 -15.60
CA THR A 202 -8.08 -0.30 -15.99
C THR A 202 -7.16 -1.00 -14.99
N VAL A 203 -7.42 -0.90 -13.69
CA VAL A 203 -6.65 -1.57 -12.64
C VAL A 203 -6.80 -3.10 -12.73
N GLU A 204 -8.03 -3.61 -12.85
CA GLU A 204 -8.27 -5.06 -12.99
C GLU A 204 -7.60 -5.66 -14.23
N ARG A 205 -7.66 -4.94 -15.36
CA ARG A 205 -6.98 -5.34 -16.59
C ARG A 205 -5.46 -5.30 -16.45
N LYS A 206 -4.90 -4.28 -15.77
CA LYS A 206 -3.45 -4.19 -15.51
C LYS A 206 -2.97 -5.32 -14.60
N ILE A 207 -3.72 -5.68 -13.56
CA ILE A 207 -3.43 -6.83 -12.70
C ILE A 207 -3.41 -8.12 -13.54
N THR A 208 -4.41 -8.30 -14.40
CA THR A 208 -4.50 -9.46 -15.31
C THR A 208 -3.32 -9.51 -16.29
N GLU A 209 -2.95 -8.37 -16.87
CA GLU A 209 -1.80 -8.22 -17.75
C GLU A 209 -0.51 -8.63 -17.02
N LEU A 210 -0.27 -8.06 -15.84
CA LEU A 210 0.93 -8.27 -15.05
C LEU A 210 1.08 -9.74 -14.62
N ALA A 211 0.01 -10.36 -14.13
CA ALA A 211 -0.02 -11.77 -13.74
C ALA A 211 0.27 -12.72 -14.92
N ARG A 212 -0.02 -12.29 -16.15
CA ARG A 212 0.24 -13.08 -17.37
C ARG A 212 1.64 -12.89 -17.94
N ARG A 213 2.35 -11.80 -17.59
CA ARG A 213 3.65 -11.47 -18.19
C ARG A 213 4.68 -12.61 -18.11
N GLY A 214 4.68 -13.39 -17.02
CA GLY A 214 5.58 -14.53 -16.81
C GLY A 214 5.02 -15.92 -17.12
N ALA A 215 3.75 -16.04 -17.54
CA ALA A 215 3.04 -17.33 -17.60
C ALA A 215 3.53 -18.26 -18.72
N ASN A 216 4.14 -17.72 -19.78
CA ASN A 216 4.58 -18.48 -20.96
C ASN A 216 6.11 -18.62 -21.05
N GLY A 217 6.85 -18.39 -19.97
CA GLY A 217 8.31 -18.45 -19.95
C GLY A 217 9.03 -17.25 -20.58
N SER A 218 8.28 -16.29 -21.15
CA SER A 218 8.76 -14.93 -21.42
C SER A 218 8.65 -14.10 -20.15
N GLY A 219 9.65 -13.29 -19.79
CA GLY A 219 9.54 -12.33 -18.68
C GLY A 219 9.70 -12.89 -17.26
N LEU A 220 9.53 -12.03 -16.26
CA LEU A 220 9.66 -12.36 -14.84
C LEU A 220 8.37 -13.03 -14.34
N PRO A 221 8.42 -14.25 -13.76
CA PRO A 221 7.27 -14.86 -13.11
C PRO A 221 6.67 -13.92 -12.07
N CYS A 222 5.38 -13.63 -12.19
CA CYS A 222 4.69 -12.64 -11.36
C CYS A 222 3.38 -13.19 -10.80
N THR A 223 3.10 -12.91 -9.53
CA THR A 223 1.81 -13.20 -8.88
C THR A 223 1.33 -11.94 -8.16
N VAL A 224 0.04 -11.61 -8.30
CA VAL A 224 -0.59 -10.49 -7.60
C VAL A 224 -1.53 -11.05 -6.54
N VAL A 225 -1.39 -10.55 -5.31
CA VAL A 225 -2.22 -10.88 -4.14
C VAL A 225 -2.99 -9.63 -3.77
N VAL A 226 -4.31 -9.75 -3.67
CA VAL A 226 -5.23 -8.63 -3.39
C VAL A 226 -6.07 -8.98 -2.16
N SER A 227 -6.26 -8.04 -1.24
CA SER A 227 -7.17 -8.22 -0.11
C SER A 227 -8.65 -8.14 -0.56
N ALA A 228 -9.55 -8.83 0.14
CA ALA A 228 -10.98 -8.81 -0.19
C ALA A 228 -11.67 -7.49 0.18
N GLY A 229 -11.01 -6.62 0.94
CA GLY A 229 -11.61 -5.45 1.58
C GLY A 229 -12.40 -5.80 2.85
N ASN A 230 -12.74 -4.76 3.62
CA ASN A 230 -13.42 -4.88 4.91
C ASN A 230 -14.92 -4.53 4.84
N ALA A 231 -15.42 -4.22 3.63
CA ALA A 231 -16.78 -3.78 3.33
C ALA A 231 -17.87 -4.85 3.56
N GLY A 232 -17.51 -6.10 3.87
CA GLY A 232 -18.47 -7.20 3.91
C GLY A 232 -19.56 -7.08 4.98
N LEU A 233 -19.31 -6.30 6.03
CA LEU A 233 -20.28 -5.98 7.08
C LEU A 233 -20.81 -4.54 6.96
N GLU A 234 -20.30 -3.77 6.01
CA GLU A 234 -20.81 -2.45 5.71
C GLU A 234 -22.08 -2.67 4.88
N GLU A 235 -23.24 -2.24 5.39
CA GLU A 235 -24.54 -2.38 4.72
C GLU A 235 -24.67 -1.47 3.47
N GLY A 236 -23.57 -1.26 2.74
CA GLY A 236 -23.43 -0.36 1.59
C GLY A 236 -23.53 -1.04 0.22
N HIS A 237 -23.93 -2.32 0.15
CA HIS A 237 -24.12 -3.04 -1.11
C HIS A 237 -25.54 -3.60 -1.21
N TYR A 238 -26.22 -3.33 -2.33
CA TYR A 238 -27.52 -3.90 -2.67
C TYR A 238 -27.40 -4.75 -3.94
N CYS A 239 -28.00 -5.95 -3.94
CA CYS A 239 -28.09 -6.80 -5.12
C CYS A 239 -29.54 -7.21 -5.42
N GLY A 240 -29.85 -7.39 -6.70
CA GLY A 240 -31.18 -7.81 -7.16
C GLY A 240 -31.22 -8.08 -8.66
N TYR A 241 -32.37 -8.55 -9.14
CA TYR A 241 -32.61 -8.84 -10.56
C TYR A 241 -33.68 -7.88 -11.10
N ALA A 242 -33.36 -7.19 -12.20
CA ALA A 242 -34.31 -6.34 -12.91
C ALA A 242 -34.83 -7.05 -14.17
N GLU A 243 -36.14 -7.02 -14.39
CA GLU A 243 -36.79 -7.57 -15.60
C GLU A 243 -36.97 -6.47 -16.67
N PRO A 244 -36.72 -6.77 -17.96
CA PRO A 244 -36.95 -5.81 -19.03
C PRO A 244 -38.39 -5.26 -19.01
N GLY A 245 -38.52 -3.93 -19.02
CA GLY A 245 -39.82 -3.26 -19.05
C GLY A 245 -40.58 -3.22 -17.73
N ARG A 246 -40.00 -3.73 -16.63
CA ARG A 246 -40.60 -3.62 -15.29
C ARG A 246 -39.80 -2.68 -14.38
N PRO A 247 -40.46 -1.79 -13.62
CA PRO A 247 -39.79 -1.01 -12.59
C PRO A 247 -39.12 -1.92 -11.56
N PHE A 248 -37.89 -1.56 -11.20
CA PHE A 248 -37.16 -2.16 -10.08
C PHE A 248 -37.03 -1.13 -8.97
N SER A 249 -37.33 -1.51 -7.73
CA SER A 249 -37.28 -0.61 -6.59
C SER A 249 -36.51 -1.27 -5.46
N PHE A 250 -35.66 -0.48 -4.81
CA PHE A 250 -34.92 -0.88 -3.61
C PHE A 250 -35.03 0.22 -2.56
N GLU A 251 -34.84 -0.16 -1.30
CA GLU A 251 -34.81 0.77 -0.17
C GLU A 251 -33.35 1.04 0.20
N TRP A 252 -32.98 2.32 0.26
CA TRP A 252 -31.70 2.75 0.79
C TRP A 252 -31.95 3.48 2.11
N ARG A 253 -31.44 2.94 3.21
CA ARG A 253 -31.60 3.54 4.54
C ARG A 253 -30.41 4.45 4.81
N MET A 254 -30.69 5.72 5.01
CA MET A 254 -29.70 6.67 5.53
C MET A 254 -30.07 6.98 6.97
N SER A 255 -29.14 6.81 7.92
CA SER A 255 -29.38 7.32 9.27
C SER A 255 -29.45 8.85 9.21
N ARG A 256 -30.36 9.46 9.97
CA ARG A 256 -30.48 10.93 10.02
C ARG A 256 -29.26 11.59 10.66
N GLU A 257 -28.51 10.82 11.43
CA GLU A 257 -27.26 11.19 12.08
C GLU A 257 -26.05 10.75 11.24
N ASP A 258 -26.28 10.09 10.10
CA ASP A 258 -25.22 9.67 9.18
C ASP A 258 -24.62 10.91 8.52
N THR A 259 -23.46 11.33 9.02
CA THR A 259 -22.63 12.37 8.42
C THR A 259 -21.65 11.81 7.40
N THR A 260 -21.65 10.48 7.20
CA THR A 260 -20.76 9.81 6.25
C THR A 260 -21.14 10.23 4.83
N GLN A 261 -20.23 10.88 4.13
CA GLN A 261 -20.50 11.42 2.80
C GLN A 261 -20.58 10.28 1.76
N ASN A 262 -21.53 10.41 0.83
CA ASN A 262 -21.73 9.47 -0.28
C ASN A 262 -20.51 9.47 -1.23
N LYS A 263 -19.99 8.29 -1.57
CA LYS A 263 -18.91 8.08 -2.56
C LYS A 263 -19.45 7.95 -3.99
N LEU A 264 -20.20 8.96 -4.46
CA LEU A 264 -20.68 9.04 -5.85
C LEU A 264 -19.89 10.06 -6.67
#